data_AF-A0A538TJL0-F1
#
_entry.id   AF-A0A538TJL0-F1
#
_cell.length_a   1.000
_cell.length_b   1.000
_cell.length_c   1.000
_cell.angle_alpha   90.00
_cell.angle_beta   90.00
_cell.angle_gamma   90.00
#
_symmetry.space_group_name_H-M   'P 1'
#
loop_
_entity.id
_entity.type
_entity.pdbx_description
1 polymer ?
#
loop_
_entity_poly.entity_id
_entity_poly.type
_entity_poly.pdbx_seq_one_letter_code
_entity_poly.pdbx_strand_id
1 'polypeptide(L)'
;MKRIWILVSLVAVMVWTVGTSLAQSDTAPGQAPATPQAQTPASPEPQAAPQSTTPPTPDVGLKAEAGASAGATVIMEKAKKAPPQEAEATEKRLRETVKKVEEEGTSKGDQTVASRLGAEFGMTPDALIAEKSQYQTGWGELMIAHTILASAKGGVTLDQLFDMRRNGLGWGQIGHGLDLRLGGIVSAVKAESRVALGVAKADGRPAKIQSAAVHANAGTKAGVGAGHKGAGVSTDVGVGAAVKGQTGK
;
A
#
# COMPACT_ATOMS: atom_id res chain seq x y z
N MET A 1 -14.39 44.01 9.79
CA MET A 1 -13.01 44.55 9.67
C MET A 1 -12.09 43.40 9.27
N LYS A 2 -11.26 43.66 8.25
CA LYS A 2 -10.40 42.73 7.50
C LYS A 2 -9.29 42.12 8.36
N ARG A 3 -9.02 40.82 8.22
CA ARG A 3 -7.65 40.24 8.30
C ARG A 3 -7.53 39.04 7.36
N ILE A 4 -7.12 39.36 6.14
CA ILE A 4 -6.51 38.50 5.13
C ILE A 4 -5.02 38.45 5.47
N TRP A 5 -4.44 37.26 5.61
CA TRP A 5 -3.00 37.06 5.39
C TRP A 5 -2.80 35.80 4.55
N ILE A 6 -2.62 36.07 3.27
CA ILE A 6 -2.18 35.14 2.23
C ILE A 6 -0.67 35.00 2.39
N LEU A 7 -0.19 33.77 2.59
CA LEU A 7 1.22 33.42 2.48
C LEU A 7 1.39 32.66 1.16
N VAL A 8 1.68 33.41 0.10
CA VAL A 8 2.22 32.88 -1.16
C VAL A 8 3.69 32.55 -0.88
N SER A 9 4.00 31.26 -0.77
CA SER A 9 5.39 30.80 -0.74
C SER A 9 5.78 30.41 -2.17
N LEU A 10 6.59 31.28 -2.77
CA LEU A 10 7.15 31.19 -4.10
C LEU A 10 8.40 30.32 -4.01
N VAL A 11 8.33 29.06 -4.45
CA VAL A 11 9.50 28.19 -4.55
C VAL A 11 10.14 28.38 -5.93
N ALA A 12 11.28 29.06 -5.94
CA ALA A 12 12.15 29.19 -7.08
C ALA A 12 12.81 27.83 -7.39
N VAL A 13 12.58 27.32 -8.60
CA VAL A 13 13.27 26.14 -9.15
C VAL A 13 14.66 26.58 -9.61
N MET A 14 15.70 26.09 -8.95
CA MET A 14 17.09 26.30 -9.36
C MET A 14 17.59 25.04 -10.07
N VAL A 15 17.64 25.10 -11.41
CA VAL A 15 18.23 24.07 -12.27
C VAL A 15 19.74 24.24 -12.25
N TRP A 16 20.46 23.19 -11.83
CA TRP A 16 21.91 23.08 -12.02
C TRP A 16 22.19 22.05 -13.12
N THR A 17 22.62 22.55 -14.27
CA THR A 17 23.26 21.79 -15.35
C THR A 17 24.75 21.61 -15.03
N VAL A 18 25.23 20.37 -14.98
CA VAL A 18 26.67 20.05 -14.97
C VAL A 18 27.04 19.46 -16.34
N GLY A 19 28.04 20.07 -16.98
CA GLY A 19 28.48 19.78 -18.34
C GLY A 19 29.56 18.70 -18.46
N THR A 20 29.61 18.16 -19.68
CA THR A 20 30.78 17.76 -20.50
C THR A 20 31.95 16.99 -19.89
N SER A 21 32.25 15.83 -20.48
CA SER A 21 33.61 15.33 -20.63
C SER A 21 33.80 14.78 -22.05
N LEU A 22 34.74 15.40 -22.77
CA LEU A 22 35.29 14.98 -24.06
C LEU A 22 36.42 13.97 -23.78
N ALA A 23 36.49 12.89 -24.55
CA ALA A 23 37.71 12.09 -24.66
C ALA A 23 38.06 11.90 -26.14
N GLN A 24 39.16 12.54 -26.53
CA GLN A 24 39.86 12.40 -27.81
C GLN A 24 40.50 11.01 -27.92
N SER A 25 40.54 10.47 -29.13
CA SER A 25 41.55 9.49 -29.54
C SER A 25 41.93 9.81 -30.98
N ASP A 26 43.14 10.34 -31.13
CA ASP A 26 43.77 10.73 -32.38
C ASP A 26 44.81 9.67 -32.74
N THR A 27 44.74 9.11 -33.96
CA THR A 27 45.90 8.50 -34.65
C THR A 27 45.59 8.37 -36.14
N ALA A 28 46.33 9.11 -36.96
CA ALA A 28 46.37 9.09 -38.43
C ALA A 28 47.60 8.28 -38.93
N PRO A 29 47.99 8.25 -40.24
CA PRO A 29 47.25 8.19 -41.52
C PRO A 29 47.77 7.05 -42.46
N GLY A 30 47.09 6.78 -43.58
CA GLY A 30 47.66 5.92 -44.64
C GLY A 30 46.77 5.65 -45.87
N GLN A 31 46.84 6.55 -46.86
CA GLN A 31 46.65 6.41 -48.33
C GLN A 31 45.48 5.60 -48.97
N ALA A 32 44.79 6.28 -49.90
CA ALA A 32 43.72 5.86 -50.81
C ALA A 32 44.24 5.15 -52.10
N PRO A 33 43.49 5.02 -53.23
CA PRO A 33 42.03 4.97 -53.52
C PRO A 33 41.61 3.82 -54.49
N ALA A 34 40.30 3.50 -54.58
CA ALA A 34 39.65 3.08 -55.85
C ALA A 34 38.11 3.00 -55.72
N THR A 35 37.42 3.89 -56.42
CA THR A 35 36.07 3.70 -57.03
C THR A 35 36.29 3.27 -58.50
N PRO A 36 35.30 2.83 -59.34
CA PRO A 36 33.84 3.04 -59.25
C PRO A 36 32.92 1.86 -59.70
N GLN A 37 31.61 1.97 -59.45
CA GLN A 37 30.45 1.71 -60.35
C GLN A 37 29.22 1.36 -59.49
N ALA A 38 28.26 2.28 -59.28
CA ALA A 38 27.21 2.71 -60.20
C ALA A 38 26.23 1.59 -60.57
N GLN A 39 25.02 1.65 -59.98
CA GLN A 39 23.74 1.37 -60.65
C GLN A 39 22.56 1.79 -59.76
N THR A 40 21.94 2.91 -60.14
CA THR A 40 20.51 3.23 -59.97
C THR A 40 19.89 2.94 -61.36
N PRO A 41 18.73 2.27 -61.50
CA PRO A 41 17.41 2.91 -61.33
C PRO A 41 16.34 1.90 -60.81
N ALA A 42 15.09 2.17 -60.49
CA ALA A 42 14.18 3.29 -60.64
C ALA A 42 13.10 3.17 -59.54
N SER A 43 12.52 4.31 -59.17
CA SER A 43 11.22 4.44 -58.50
C SER A 43 10.09 3.95 -59.43
N PRO A 44 9.04 3.31 -58.88
CA PRO A 44 7.73 3.98 -58.96
C PRO A 44 6.90 3.89 -57.67
N GLU A 45 6.29 5.04 -57.38
CA GLU A 45 4.90 5.22 -56.91
C GLU A 45 4.52 4.96 -55.43
N PRO A 46 3.87 5.95 -54.77
CA PRO A 46 3.41 5.84 -53.38
C PRO A 46 2.14 5.00 -53.30
N GLN A 47 2.27 3.78 -52.76
CA GLN A 47 1.11 2.96 -52.41
C GLN A 47 0.33 3.60 -51.25
N ALA A 48 -0.89 3.99 -51.59
CA ALA A 48 -1.90 4.49 -50.66
C ALA A 48 -2.06 3.57 -49.45
N ALA A 49 -2.09 4.21 -48.28
CA ALA A 49 -2.37 3.57 -47.01
C ALA A 49 -3.71 2.80 -47.03
N PRO A 50 -3.77 1.56 -46.53
CA PRO A 50 -5.03 1.02 -46.06
C PRO A 50 -5.41 1.80 -44.79
N GLN A 51 -6.36 2.72 -44.95
CA GLN A 51 -7.10 3.30 -43.84
C GLN A 51 -7.76 2.17 -43.08
N SER A 52 -7.15 1.77 -41.95
CA SER A 52 -7.84 0.98 -40.95
C SER A 52 -8.82 1.92 -40.26
N THR A 53 -10.07 1.86 -40.71
CA THR A 53 -11.22 2.42 -40.02
C THR A 53 -11.39 1.66 -38.71
N THR A 54 -10.78 2.16 -37.63
CA THR A 54 -11.24 1.83 -36.29
C THR A 54 -12.66 2.39 -36.12
N PRO A 55 -13.67 1.56 -35.81
CA PRO A 55 -14.96 2.08 -35.39
C PRO A 55 -14.78 2.87 -34.08
N PRO A 56 -15.54 3.96 -33.87
CA PRO A 56 -15.51 4.69 -32.61
C PRO A 56 -15.98 3.75 -31.49
N THR A 57 -15.07 3.41 -30.59
CA THR A 57 -15.43 2.74 -29.33
C THR A 57 -16.45 3.63 -28.62
N PRO A 58 -17.62 3.12 -28.23
CA PRO A 58 -18.56 3.90 -27.45
C PRO A 58 -17.91 4.26 -26.11
N ASP A 59 -18.10 5.52 -25.76
CA ASP A 59 -17.87 6.16 -24.47
C ASP A 59 -18.27 5.23 -23.28
N VAL A 60 -17.31 4.50 -22.71
CA VAL A 60 -17.50 3.79 -21.41
C VAL A 60 -16.67 4.45 -20.30
N GLY A 61 -15.86 5.47 -20.63
CA GLY A 61 -14.94 6.12 -19.69
C GLY A 61 -15.62 7.04 -18.69
N LEU A 62 -16.69 7.73 -19.06
CA LEU A 62 -17.24 8.82 -18.23
C LEU A 62 -18.15 8.35 -17.09
N LYS A 63 -18.67 7.12 -17.14
CA LYS A 63 -19.62 6.61 -16.13
C LYS A 63 -18.95 5.94 -14.93
N ALA A 64 -17.75 5.39 -15.09
CA ALA A 64 -16.99 4.77 -14.01
C ALA A 64 -16.39 5.83 -13.06
N GLU A 65 -15.87 6.94 -13.60
CA GLU A 65 -15.30 8.03 -12.79
C GLU A 65 -16.37 8.81 -12.02
N ALA A 66 -17.56 9.00 -12.60
CA ALA A 66 -18.70 9.63 -11.91
C ALA A 66 -19.23 8.77 -10.74
N GLY A 67 -19.25 7.43 -10.89
CA GLY A 67 -19.62 6.51 -9.82
C GLY A 67 -18.56 6.42 -8.71
N ALA A 68 -17.28 6.41 -9.08
CA ALA A 68 -16.17 6.36 -8.14
C ALA A 68 -16.05 7.66 -7.31
N SER A 69 -16.27 8.82 -7.92
CA SER A 69 -16.27 10.11 -7.23
C SER A 69 -17.46 10.27 -6.28
N ALA A 70 -18.66 9.83 -6.68
CA ALA A 70 -19.83 9.79 -5.79
C ALA A 70 -19.58 8.87 -4.56
N GLY A 71 -18.92 7.73 -4.76
CA GLY A 71 -18.49 6.84 -3.68
C GLY A 71 -17.55 7.54 -2.68
N ALA A 72 -16.55 8.26 -3.17
CA ALA A 72 -15.58 8.98 -2.34
C ALA A 72 -16.26 10.05 -1.45
N THR A 73 -17.25 10.79 -1.97
CA THR A 73 -17.99 11.77 -1.16
C THR A 73 -18.78 11.11 -0.03
N VAL A 74 -19.43 9.97 -0.30
CA VAL A 74 -20.16 9.22 0.74
C VAL A 74 -19.20 8.70 1.82
N ILE A 75 -18.04 8.19 1.41
CA ILE A 75 -17.00 7.71 2.33
C ILE A 75 -16.51 8.87 3.21
N MET A 76 -16.25 10.04 2.63
CA MET A 76 -15.80 11.22 3.36
C MET A 76 -16.83 11.68 4.41
N GLU A 77 -18.12 11.70 4.04
CA GLU A 77 -19.20 12.05 4.98
C GLU A 77 -19.31 11.04 6.13
N LYS A 78 -19.11 9.75 5.85
CA LYS A 78 -19.06 8.71 6.90
C LYS A 78 -17.78 8.79 7.75
N ALA A 79 -16.66 9.17 7.15
CA ALA A 79 -15.37 9.34 7.84
C ALA A 79 -15.43 10.49 8.86
N LYS A 80 -16.09 11.60 8.51
CA LYS A 80 -16.33 12.73 9.43
C LYS A 80 -17.19 12.36 10.64
N LYS A 81 -18.02 11.32 10.53
CA LYS A 81 -18.87 10.79 11.61
C LYS A 81 -18.18 9.72 12.47
N ALA A 82 -16.91 9.42 12.22
CA ALA A 82 -16.18 8.47 13.03
C ALA A 82 -16.13 8.93 14.51
N PRO A 83 -16.23 8.00 15.47
CA PRO A 83 -16.11 8.34 16.90
C PRO A 83 -14.75 9.00 17.16
N PRO A 84 -14.71 10.30 17.55
CA PRO A 84 -13.49 11.10 17.49
C PRO A 84 -12.39 10.55 18.39
N GLN A 85 -12.74 10.12 19.60
CA GLN A 85 -11.78 9.55 20.55
C GLN A 85 -11.17 8.24 20.05
N GLU A 86 -11.96 7.35 19.45
CA GLU A 86 -11.44 6.08 18.93
C GLU A 86 -10.63 6.28 17.65
N ALA A 87 -11.06 7.21 16.79
CA ALA A 87 -10.34 7.57 15.58
C ALA A 87 -8.96 8.17 15.93
N GLU A 88 -8.90 9.07 16.92
CA GLU A 88 -7.65 9.64 17.41
C GLU A 88 -6.74 8.58 18.06
N ALA A 89 -7.30 7.70 18.90
CA ALA A 89 -6.54 6.62 19.51
C ALA A 89 -5.98 5.65 18.46
N THR A 90 -6.75 5.37 17.42
CA THR A 90 -6.33 4.57 16.26
C THR A 90 -5.19 5.28 15.53
N GLU A 91 -5.36 6.55 15.18
CA GLU A 91 -4.33 7.34 14.51
C GLU A 91 -3.02 7.39 15.32
N LYS A 92 -3.09 7.56 16.65
CA LYS A 92 -1.90 7.55 17.51
C LYS A 92 -1.13 6.24 17.40
N ARG A 93 -1.82 5.09 17.44
CA ARG A 93 -1.20 3.77 17.33
C ARG A 93 -0.61 3.53 15.94
N LEU A 94 -1.29 4.02 14.90
CA LEU A 94 -0.79 3.95 13.53
C LEU A 94 0.47 4.80 13.37
N ARG A 95 0.50 6.04 13.87
CA ARG A 95 1.69 6.90 13.84
C ARG A 95 2.93 6.26 14.49
N GLU A 96 2.76 5.59 15.63
CA GLU A 96 3.85 4.85 16.27
C GLU A 96 4.38 3.71 15.39
N THR A 97 3.51 3.08 14.60
CA THR A 97 3.88 2.02 13.66
C THR A 97 4.55 2.59 12.43
N VAL A 98 4.01 3.66 11.85
CA VAL A 98 4.60 4.41 10.72
C VAL A 98 6.03 4.80 11.05
N LYS A 99 6.25 5.41 12.22
CA LYS A 99 7.59 5.84 12.64
C LYS A 99 8.62 4.71 12.59
N LYS A 100 8.27 3.52 13.09
CA LYS A 100 9.18 2.36 13.06
C LYS A 100 9.49 1.89 11.64
N VAL A 101 8.49 1.90 10.76
CA VAL A 101 8.67 1.51 9.36
C VAL A 101 9.50 2.55 8.60
N GLU A 102 9.33 3.85 8.87
CA GLU A 102 10.19 4.90 8.31
C GLU A 102 11.64 4.78 8.79
N GLU A 103 11.85 4.49 10.08
CA GLU A 103 13.18 4.26 10.64
C GLU A 103 13.87 3.07 9.96
N GLU A 104 13.14 2.00 9.69
CA GLU A 104 13.64 0.84 8.93
C GLU A 104 14.01 1.23 7.50
N GLY A 105 13.16 2.00 6.80
CA GLY A 105 13.46 2.52 5.46
C GLY A 105 14.70 3.40 5.44
N THR A 106 14.86 4.26 6.44
CA THR A 106 16.04 5.12 6.62
C THR A 106 17.30 4.30 6.92
N SER A 107 17.18 3.23 7.70
CA SER A 107 18.32 2.43 8.19
C SER A 107 18.76 1.33 7.24
N LYS A 108 17.82 0.72 6.50
CA LYS A 108 18.07 -0.44 5.62
C LYS A 108 17.92 -0.09 4.14
N GLY A 109 17.48 1.11 3.83
CA GLY A 109 17.25 1.59 2.48
C GLY A 109 15.87 1.19 1.94
N ASP A 110 15.38 2.03 1.04
CA ASP A 110 14.08 1.93 0.38
C ASP A 110 13.88 0.56 -0.29
N GLN A 111 14.90 0.04 -0.99
CA GLN A 111 14.78 -1.24 -1.71
C GLN A 111 14.52 -2.44 -0.78
N THR A 112 15.04 -2.41 0.44
CA THR A 112 14.84 -3.49 1.41
C THR A 112 13.39 -3.54 1.88
N VAL A 113 12.84 -2.39 2.23
CA VAL A 113 11.44 -2.28 2.70
C VAL A 113 10.48 -2.54 1.53
N ALA A 114 10.75 -1.98 0.36
CA ALA A 114 10.00 -2.21 -0.87
C ALA A 114 9.94 -3.69 -1.25
N SER A 115 11.04 -4.44 -1.10
CA SER A 115 11.06 -5.86 -1.43
C SER A 115 10.18 -6.70 -0.51
N ARG A 116 10.15 -6.37 0.78
CA ARG A 116 9.33 -7.08 1.77
C ARG A 116 7.84 -6.76 1.58
N LEU A 117 7.52 -5.48 1.47
CA LEU A 117 6.13 -5.03 1.25
C LEU A 117 5.61 -5.42 -0.13
N GLY A 118 6.46 -5.41 -1.16
CA GLY A 118 6.09 -5.83 -2.51
C GLY A 118 5.68 -7.30 -2.54
N ALA A 119 6.47 -8.16 -1.90
CA ALA A 119 6.12 -9.57 -1.76
C ALA A 119 4.78 -9.78 -1.03
N GLU A 120 4.43 -8.90 -0.08
CA GLU A 120 3.19 -8.95 0.69
C GLU A 120 1.97 -8.46 -0.10
N PHE A 121 2.10 -7.32 -0.78
CA PHE A 121 1.04 -6.73 -1.59
C PHE A 121 0.91 -7.36 -2.99
N GLY A 122 1.78 -8.31 -3.35
CA GLY A 122 1.81 -8.90 -4.70
C GLY A 122 2.31 -7.93 -5.77
N MET A 123 3.18 -7.00 -5.39
CA MET A 123 3.74 -5.94 -6.23
C MET A 123 5.25 -6.08 -6.38
N THR A 124 5.83 -5.49 -7.43
CA THR A 124 7.29 -5.41 -7.53
C THR A 124 7.83 -4.32 -6.58
N PRO A 125 9.08 -4.44 -6.10
CA PRO A 125 9.70 -3.41 -5.26
C PRO A 125 9.74 -2.05 -5.97
N ASP A 126 10.06 -2.05 -7.26
CA ASP A 126 10.15 -0.84 -8.08
C ASP A 126 8.79 -0.15 -8.23
N ALA A 127 7.69 -0.91 -8.35
CA ALA A 127 6.35 -0.34 -8.40
C ALA A 127 5.99 0.37 -7.09
N LEU A 128 6.32 -0.22 -5.93
CA LEU A 128 6.09 0.42 -4.65
C LEU A 128 6.95 1.67 -4.43
N ILE A 129 8.20 1.67 -4.89
CA ILE A 129 9.06 2.87 -4.85
C ILE A 129 8.50 3.98 -5.75
N ALA A 130 8.01 3.61 -6.93
CA ALA A 130 7.35 4.55 -7.83
C ALA A 130 6.10 5.15 -7.19
N GLU A 131 5.25 4.35 -6.55
CA GLU A 131 4.07 4.85 -5.82
C GLU A 131 4.45 5.72 -4.63
N LYS A 132 5.45 5.32 -3.83
CA LYS A 132 5.97 6.14 -2.72
C LYS A 132 6.36 7.54 -3.21
N SER A 133 7.01 7.60 -4.37
CA SER A 133 7.41 8.86 -5.00
C SER A 133 6.21 9.63 -5.57
N GLN A 134 5.28 8.95 -6.24
CA GLN A 134 4.06 9.53 -6.81
C GLN A 134 3.21 10.23 -5.75
N TYR A 135 3.00 9.58 -4.60
CA TYR A 135 2.21 10.12 -3.50
C TYR A 135 3.04 10.96 -2.52
N GLN A 136 4.34 11.13 -2.76
CA GLN A 136 5.28 11.88 -1.92
C GLN A 136 5.15 11.51 -0.43
N THR A 137 5.12 10.21 -0.16
CA THR A 137 4.81 9.67 1.15
C THR A 137 5.93 8.77 1.67
N GLY A 138 5.79 8.33 2.91
CA GLY A 138 6.70 7.39 3.55
C GLY A 138 6.23 5.92 3.41
N TRP A 139 7.11 4.99 3.75
CA TRP A 139 6.81 3.55 3.73
C TRP A 139 5.64 3.17 4.63
N GLY A 140 5.54 3.76 5.81
CA GLY A 140 4.49 3.46 6.77
C GLY A 140 3.11 3.93 6.30
N GLU A 141 3.04 5.13 5.73
CA GLU A 141 1.78 5.67 5.18
C GLU A 141 1.33 4.89 3.93
N LEU A 142 2.27 4.54 3.04
CA LEU A 142 1.98 3.71 1.86
C LEU A 142 1.50 2.31 2.25
N MET A 143 2.14 1.69 3.25
CA MET A 143 1.74 0.40 3.80
C MET A 143 0.31 0.45 4.37
N ILE A 144 -0.04 1.48 5.15
CA ILE A 144 -1.41 1.65 5.68
C ILE A 144 -2.41 1.78 4.53
N ALA A 145 -2.10 2.58 3.52
CA ALA A 145 -2.98 2.82 2.40
C ALA A 145 -3.31 1.52 1.64
N HIS A 146 -2.30 0.71 1.32
CA HIS A 146 -2.49 -0.61 0.70
C HIS A 146 -3.24 -1.60 1.59
N THR A 147 -2.97 -1.60 2.90
CA THR A 147 -3.69 -2.46 3.87
C THR A 147 -5.19 -2.14 3.90
N ILE A 148 -5.53 -0.84 3.91
CA ILE A 148 -6.92 -0.37 3.88
C ILE A 148 -7.54 -0.70 2.54
N LEU A 149 -6.85 -0.43 1.43
CA LEU A 149 -7.31 -0.69 0.07
C LEU A 149 -7.64 -2.17 -0.15
N ALA A 150 -6.78 -3.08 0.31
CA ALA A 150 -6.97 -4.53 0.23
C ALA A 150 -8.21 -5.02 1.02
N SER A 151 -8.66 -4.25 2.02
CA SER A 151 -9.81 -4.58 2.86
C SER A 151 -11.08 -3.82 2.48
N ALA A 152 -10.95 -2.74 1.71
CA ALA A 152 -12.05 -1.87 1.32
C ALA A 152 -13.02 -2.61 0.38
N LYS A 153 -14.32 -2.39 0.60
CA LYS A 153 -15.37 -2.80 -0.34
C LYS A 153 -15.80 -1.55 -1.12
N GLY A 154 -15.86 -1.64 -2.45
CA GLY A 154 -16.48 -0.58 -3.26
C GLY A 154 -15.57 0.20 -4.22
N GLY A 155 -14.51 -0.41 -4.77
CA GLY A 155 -13.80 0.15 -5.92
C GLY A 155 -13.07 1.47 -5.65
N VAL A 156 -12.73 1.73 -4.39
CA VAL A 156 -11.96 2.91 -3.98
C VAL A 156 -10.52 2.77 -4.49
N THR A 157 -9.93 3.87 -4.92
CA THR A 157 -8.54 3.88 -5.44
C THR A 157 -7.56 4.45 -4.42
N LEU A 158 -6.27 4.17 -4.62
CA LEU A 158 -5.20 4.70 -3.78
C LEU A 158 -5.14 6.24 -3.83
N ASP A 159 -5.38 6.84 -5.00
CA ASP A 159 -5.54 8.29 -5.15
C ASP A 159 -6.64 8.87 -4.27
N GLN A 160 -7.80 8.20 -4.19
CA GLN A 160 -8.90 8.66 -3.34
C GLN A 160 -8.54 8.57 -1.84
N LEU A 161 -7.82 7.52 -1.43
CA LEU A 161 -7.32 7.41 -0.06
C LEU A 161 -6.38 8.57 0.28
N PHE A 162 -5.41 8.87 -0.60
CA PHE A 162 -4.47 9.96 -0.38
C PHE A 162 -5.10 11.34 -0.54
N ASP A 163 -6.15 11.51 -1.35
CA ASP A 163 -6.94 12.74 -1.39
C ASP A 163 -7.67 12.98 -0.07
N MET A 164 -8.34 11.97 0.48
CA MET A 164 -8.95 12.05 1.81
C MET A 164 -7.92 12.36 2.90
N ARG A 165 -6.73 11.75 2.84
CA ARG A 165 -5.61 12.02 3.76
C ARG A 165 -5.15 13.47 3.68
N ARG A 166 -4.98 14.01 2.47
CA ARG A 166 -4.61 15.42 2.23
C ARG A 166 -5.69 16.41 2.65
N ASN A 167 -6.96 16.01 2.57
CA ASN A 167 -8.10 16.76 3.09
C ASN A 167 -8.21 16.75 4.63
N GLY A 168 -7.22 16.18 5.33
CA GLY A 168 -7.11 16.20 6.78
C GLY A 168 -7.79 15.03 7.50
N LEU A 169 -8.29 14.02 6.77
CA LEU A 169 -8.83 12.83 7.41
C LEU A 169 -7.70 11.90 7.89
N GLY A 170 -7.82 11.44 9.14
CA GLY A 170 -6.99 10.39 9.71
C GLY A 170 -7.27 9.02 9.09
N TRP A 171 -6.32 8.10 9.15
CA TRP A 171 -6.49 6.72 8.66
C TRP A 171 -7.62 5.99 9.39
N GLY A 172 -7.78 6.26 10.68
CA GLY A 172 -8.92 5.76 11.46
C GLY A 172 -10.27 6.27 10.91
N GLN A 173 -10.35 7.55 10.54
CA GLN A 173 -11.56 8.13 9.97
C GLN A 173 -11.85 7.56 8.57
N ILE A 174 -10.82 7.48 7.72
CA ILE A 174 -10.93 6.90 6.37
C ILE A 174 -11.42 5.45 6.45
N GLY A 175 -10.80 4.63 7.30
CA GLY A 175 -11.22 3.25 7.49
C GLY A 175 -12.64 3.13 8.03
N HIS A 176 -13.06 4.00 8.96
CA HIS A 176 -14.46 4.06 9.41
C HIS A 176 -15.42 4.42 8.26
N GLY A 177 -15.04 5.36 7.40
CA GLY A 177 -15.81 5.73 6.21
C GLY A 177 -16.04 4.55 5.25
N LEU A 178 -15.07 3.62 5.19
CA LEU A 178 -15.09 2.38 4.43
C LEU A 178 -15.74 1.20 5.18
N ASP A 179 -16.41 1.46 6.31
CA ASP A 179 -17.01 0.46 7.21
C ASP A 179 -16.00 -0.57 7.75
N LEU A 180 -14.75 -0.18 7.94
CA LEU A 180 -13.71 -1.01 8.54
C LEU A 180 -13.66 -0.81 10.07
N ARG A 181 -13.46 -1.90 10.81
CA ARG A 181 -13.31 -1.82 12.28
C ARG A 181 -11.98 -1.18 12.63
N LEU A 182 -12.01 -0.10 13.43
CA LEU A 182 -10.83 0.64 13.88
C LEU A 182 -9.76 -0.25 14.54
N GLY A 183 -10.17 -1.13 15.45
CA GLY A 183 -9.27 -2.11 16.06
C GLY A 183 -8.66 -3.10 15.05
N GLY A 184 -9.43 -3.46 14.02
CA GLY A 184 -8.97 -4.30 12.92
C GLY A 184 -7.91 -3.61 12.06
N ILE A 185 -8.05 -2.29 11.81
CA ILE A 185 -7.04 -1.50 11.10
C ILE A 185 -5.71 -1.56 11.86
N VAL A 186 -5.72 -1.30 13.16
CA VAL A 186 -4.50 -1.36 13.98
C VAL A 186 -3.87 -2.75 13.95
N SER A 187 -4.67 -3.81 14.07
CA SER A 187 -4.18 -5.18 14.02
C SER A 187 -3.58 -5.55 12.67
N ALA A 188 -4.23 -5.19 11.57
CA ALA A 188 -3.76 -5.45 10.22
C ALA A 188 -2.46 -4.68 9.92
N VAL A 189 -2.44 -3.38 10.17
CA VAL A 189 -1.23 -2.55 9.98
C VAL A 189 -0.08 -3.03 10.85
N LYS A 190 -0.35 -3.50 12.07
CA LYS A 190 0.69 -4.09 12.91
C LYS A 190 1.23 -5.39 12.33
N ALA A 191 0.40 -6.23 11.72
CA ALA A 191 0.86 -7.42 11.00
C ALA A 191 1.77 -7.03 9.83
N GLU A 192 1.33 -6.08 8.99
CA GLU A 192 2.13 -5.59 7.86
C GLU A 192 3.45 -4.94 8.30
N SER A 193 3.42 -4.20 9.41
CA SER A 193 4.65 -3.59 9.94
C SER A 193 5.69 -4.65 10.32
N ARG A 194 5.28 -5.85 10.76
CA ARG A 194 6.23 -6.92 11.04
C ARG A 194 6.89 -7.42 9.76
N VAL A 195 6.17 -7.44 8.64
CA VAL A 195 6.72 -7.78 7.34
C VAL A 195 7.69 -6.69 6.87
N ALA A 196 7.30 -5.42 6.94
CA ALA A 196 8.16 -4.28 6.60
C ALA A 196 9.48 -4.27 7.39
N LEU A 197 9.38 -4.50 8.71
CA LEU A 197 10.52 -4.59 9.63
C LEU A 197 11.33 -5.88 9.49
N GLY A 198 10.93 -6.81 8.62
CA GLY A 198 11.61 -8.10 8.43
C GLY A 198 11.48 -9.06 9.63
N VAL A 199 10.56 -8.79 10.56
CA VAL A 199 10.24 -9.63 11.73
C VAL A 199 9.31 -10.78 11.36
N ALA A 200 8.54 -10.63 10.28
CA ALA A 200 7.72 -11.66 9.68
C ALA A 200 8.06 -11.81 8.19
N LYS A 201 7.85 -13.01 7.65
CA LYS A 201 7.97 -13.27 6.21
C LYS A 201 6.65 -12.87 5.55
N ALA A 202 6.74 -12.31 4.34
CA ALA A 202 5.57 -12.03 3.52
C ALA A 202 4.83 -13.33 3.18
N ASP A 203 3.50 -13.31 3.30
CA ASP A 203 2.62 -14.42 2.91
C ASP A 203 1.87 -14.13 1.59
N GLY A 204 2.06 -12.94 1.05
CA GLY A 204 1.51 -12.48 -0.23
C GLY A 204 0.03 -12.13 -0.16
N ARG A 205 -0.50 -11.92 1.05
CA ARG A 205 -1.91 -11.62 1.28
C ARG A 205 -2.04 -10.58 2.41
N PRO A 206 -2.31 -9.32 2.06
CA PRO A 206 -2.47 -8.26 3.05
C PRO A 206 -3.52 -8.61 4.09
N ALA A 207 -3.21 -8.33 5.35
CA ALA A 207 -4.05 -8.65 6.49
C ALA A 207 -5.45 -8.04 6.32
N LYS A 208 -6.47 -8.91 6.33
CA LYS A 208 -7.85 -8.50 6.15
C LYS A 208 -8.39 -7.78 7.38
N ILE A 209 -8.92 -6.58 7.15
CA ILE A 209 -9.65 -5.82 8.16
C ILE A 209 -11.12 -6.22 8.12
N GLN A 210 -11.67 -6.60 9.28
CA GLN A 210 -13.07 -6.96 9.40
C GLN A 210 -13.98 -5.75 9.18
N SER A 211 -15.09 -5.95 8.48
CA SER A 211 -16.13 -4.92 8.32
C SER A 211 -16.92 -4.73 9.62
N ALA A 212 -17.25 -3.48 9.95
CA ALA A 212 -17.99 -3.11 11.16
C ALA A 212 -19.45 -3.62 11.14
N ALA A 213 -20.04 -3.80 9.96
CA ALA A 213 -21.44 -4.22 9.79
C ALA A 213 -21.73 -5.66 10.28
N VAL A 214 -20.72 -6.52 10.41
CA VAL A 214 -20.92 -7.96 10.71
C VAL A 214 -21.14 -8.23 12.22
N HIS A 215 -20.91 -7.25 13.08
CA HIS A 215 -20.98 -7.42 14.54
C HIS A 215 -22.09 -6.63 15.25
N ALA A 216 -23.04 -6.02 14.53
CA ALA A 216 -24.19 -5.36 15.16
C ALA A 216 -25.15 -6.34 15.89
N ASN A 217 -24.92 -7.66 15.82
CA ASN A 217 -25.73 -8.67 16.52
C ASN A 217 -24.92 -9.80 17.17
N ALA A 218 -23.70 -9.51 17.62
CA ALA A 218 -22.96 -10.42 18.50
C ALA A 218 -22.93 -9.82 19.91
N GLY A 219 -24.08 -9.83 20.57
CA GLY A 219 -24.16 -9.59 22.01
C GLY A 219 -23.38 -10.67 22.74
N THR A 220 -22.13 -10.39 23.10
CA THR A 220 -21.44 -11.17 24.12
C THR A 220 -21.60 -10.46 25.45
N LYS A 221 -22.53 -11.00 26.25
CA LYS A 221 -22.53 -10.94 27.71
C LYS A 221 -21.11 -10.77 28.22
N ALA A 222 -20.82 -9.60 28.80
CA ALA A 222 -19.75 -9.47 29.77
C ALA A 222 -20.17 -10.26 31.02
N GLY A 223 -19.93 -11.57 30.99
CA GLY A 223 -19.94 -12.39 32.20
C GLY A 223 -18.75 -11.96 33.05
N VAL A 224 -19.01 -11.09 34.03
CA VAL A 224 -18.10 -10.86 35.14
C VAL A 224 -18.10 -12.14 35.98
N GLY A 225 -17.25 -13.09 35.58
CA GLY A 225 -16.88 -14.26 36.38
C GLY A 225 -15.89 -13.83 37.45
N ALA A 226 -16.41 -13.22 38.52
CA ALA A 226 -15.67 -13.08 39.76
C ALA A 226 -15.63 -14.45 40.46
N GLY A 227 -14.42 -15.01 40.58
CA GLY A 227 -14.15 -16.18 41.39
C GLY A 227 -13.54 -17.32 40.59
N HIS A 228 -12.24 -17.56 40.78
CA HIS A 228 -11.82 -18.57 41.76
C HIS A 228 -10.36 -18.32 42.14
N LYS A 229 -10.16 -18.08 43.43
CA LYS A 229 -8.85 -18.17 44.10
C LYS A 229 -8.33 -19.58 43.91
N GLY A 230 -7.01 -19.67 43.68
CA GLY A 230 -6.30 -20.93 43.67
C GLY A 230 -6.43 -21.68 45.00
N ALA A 231 -6.50 -23.00 44.88
CA ALA A 231 -6.03 -23.99 45.84
C ALA A 231 -5.92 -25.29 45.04
N GLY A 232 -4.79 -26.00 45.19
CA GLY A 232 -4.37 -27.10 44.33
C GLY A 232 -5.13 -28.42 44.51
N VAL A 233 -4.40 -29.53 44.27
CA VAL A 233 -4.84 -30.94 44.06
C VAL A 233 -5.15 -31.22 42.59
N SER A 234 -4.73 -32.30 41.96
CA SER A 234 -3.71 -33.33 42.22
C SER A 234 -3.53 -34.06 40.88
N THR A 235 -2.41 -34.75 40.74
CA THR A 235 -2.01 -35.56 39.59
C THR A 235 -2.79 -36.85 39.47
N ASP A 236 -3.50 -37.06 38.35
CA ASP A 236 -3.89 -38.42 37.92
C ASP A 236 -4.09 -38.48 36.39
N VAL A 237 -2.99 -38.66 35.66
CA VAL A 237 -3.02 -39.22 34.30
C VAL A 237 -2.88 -40.74 34.45
N GLY A 238 -4.02 -41.42 34.51
CA GLY A 238 -4.10 -42.86 34.39
C GLY A 238 -4.08 -43.29 32.92
N VAL A 239 -2.93 -43.80 32.46
CA VAL A 239 -2.82 -44.62 31.24
C VAL A 239 -2.39 -46.01 31.68
N GLY A 240 -3.22 -47.00 31.35
CA GLY A 240 -3.08 -48.37 31.81
C GLY A 240 -1.98 -49.17 31.12
N ALA A 241 -1.55 -50.23 31.79
CA ALA A 241 -0.99 -51.44 31.19
C ALA A 241 -1.20 -52.62 32.14
N ALA A 242 -1.81 -53.67 31.60
CA ALA A 242 -2.00 -54.96 32.25
C ALA A 242 -0.67 -55.71 32.41
N VAL A 243 -0.49 -56.46 33.51
CA VAL A 243 0.00 -57.86 33.44
C VAL A 243 -0.27 -58.58 34.75
N LYS A 244 -0.49 -59.88 34.60
CA LYS A 244 -1.01 -60.90 35.51
C LYS A 244 0.11 -61.66 36.21
N GLY A 245 -0.07 -61.98 37.49
CA GLY A 245 0.64 -63.03 38.26
C GLY A 245 0.05 -63.05 39.69
N GLN A 246 -0.76 -64.03 40.12
CA GLN A 246 -0.41 -65.43 40.43
C GLN A 246 0.85 -65.46 41.32
N THR A 247 0.78 -65.68 42.63
CA THR A 247 0.55 -66.94 43.39
C THR A 247 0.66 -66.49 44.88
N GLY A 248 -0.16 -66.85 45.86
CA GLY A 248 -0.54 -68.18 46.31
C GLY A 248 0.06 -68.43 47.70
N LYS A 249 -0.80 -68.58 48.72
CA LYS A 249 -0.79 -69.55 49.83
C LYS A 249 -1.67 -69.05 50.97
#